data_AF-A0A0J0Y1B6-F1
#
_entry.id   AF-A0A0J0Y1B6-F1
#
_cell.length_a   1.000
_cell.length_b   1.000
_cell.length_c   1.000
_cell.angle_alpha   90.00
_cell.angle_beta   90.00
_cell.angle_gamma   90.00
#
_symmetry.space_group_name_H-M   'P 1'
#
loop_
_entity.id
_entity.type
_entity.pdbx_description
1 polymer ?
#
loop_
_entity_poly.entity_id
_entity_poly.type
_entity_poly.pdbx_seq_one_letter_code
_entity_poly.pdbx_strand_id
1 'polypeptide(L)'
;MKTLILNLKRGFNLYPILLIVAVVLGLYLCWQLLPMFLTIGNATVGLVDAGIWQLLLFGLITWILLLFLSVSLLGLFLRKLALPSISNMVLQFNDLSSWYQLGFYWASFALLLLAGVGCLAAVF
;
A
#
# COMPACT_ATOMS: atom_id res chain seq x y z
N MET A 1 -4.75 -35.42 25.80
CA MET A 1 -4.24 -34.13 25.31
C MET A 1 -3.99 -34.27 23.81
N LYS A 2 -4.81 -33.63 22.96
CA LYS A 2 -4.63 -33.69 21.50
C LYS A 2 -3.59 -32.64 21.11
N THR A 3 -2.46 -33.08 20.57
CA THR A 3 -1.36 -32.24 20.11
C THR A 3 -1.76 -31.46 18.86
N LEU A 4 -1.61 -30.15 18.91
CA LEU A 4 -1.95 -29.24 17.82
C LEU A 4 -0.83 -29.28 16.77
N ILE A 5 -1.04 -30.03 15.69
CA ILE A 5 -0.10 -30.15 14.57
C ILE A 5 -0.25 -28.89 13.71
N LEU A 6 0.60 -27.89 13.95
CA LEU A 6 0.70 -26.69 13.12
C LEU A 6 1.31 -27.05 11.76
N ASN A 7 0.43 -27.37 10.81
CA ASN A 7 0.80 -27.57 9.42
C ASN A 7 0.98 -26.19 8.76
N LEU A 8 2.18 -25.61 8.92
CA LEU A 8 2.54 -24.33 8.31
C LEU A 8 2.78 -24.54 6.80
N LYS A 9 1.69 -24.73 6.04
CA LYS A 9 1.75 -24.84 4.58
C LYS A 9 2.05 -23.45 4.00
N ARG A 10 3.35 -23.14 3.95
CA ARG A 10 3.91 -21.89 3.43
C ARG A 10 3.88 -21.91 1.90
N GLY A 11 2.70 -21.69 1.33
CA GLY A 11 2.58 -21.35 -0.09
C GLY A 11 3.04 -19.91 -0.29
N PHE A 12 4.33 -19.71 -0.57
CA PHE A 12 4.78 -18.43 -1.14
C PHE A 12 4.15 -18.30 -2.52
N ASN A 13 3.02 -17.60 -2.59
CA ASN A 13 2.37 -17.31 -3.85
C ASN A 13 3.22 -16.24 -4.56
N LEU A 14 4.01 -16.62 -5.55
CA LEU A 14 4.93 -15.75 -6.29
C LEU A 14 4.20 -14.85 -7.31
N TYR A 15 3.01 -15.26 -7.73
CA TYR A 15 2.15 -14.53 -8.66
C TYR A 15 1.89 -13.06 -8.30
N PRO A 16 1.52 -12.70 -7.05
CA PRO A 16 1.34 -11.29 -6.68
C PRO A 16 2.62 -10.47 -6.83
N ILE A 17 3.78 -11.03 -6.47
CA ILE A 17 5.08 -10.35 -6.56
C ILE A 17 5.43 -10.07 -8.02
N LEU A 18 5.25 -11.06 -8.90
CA LEU A 18 5.48 -10.92 -10.34
C LEU A 18 4.57 -9.86 -10.98
N LEU A 19 3.29 -9.84 -10.61
CA LEU A 19 2.34 -8.83 -11.08
C LEU A 19 2.81 -7.41 -10.70
N ILE A 20 3.30 -7.24 -9.48
CA ILE A 20 3.78 -5.94 -9.00
C ILE A 20 5.02 -5.49 -9.76
N VAL A 21 5.99 -6.39 -9.94
CA VAL A 21 7.19 -6.09 -10.74
C VAL A 21 6.78 -5.66 -12.15
N ALA A 22 5.82 -6.35 -12.77
CA ALA A 22 5.31 -5.98 -14.07
C ALA A 22 4.61 -4.61 -14.09
N VAL A 23 3.80 -4.29 -13.07
CA VAL A 23 3.15 -2.98 -12.94
C VAL A 23 4.18 -1.87 -12.78
N VAL A 24 5.16 -2.02 -11.89
CA VAL A 24 6.21 -1.02 -11.68
C VAL A 24 7.05 -0.82 -12.94
N LEU A 25 7.40 -1.91 -13.65
CA LEU A 25 8.07 -1.83 -14.96
C LEU A 25 7.22 -1.11 -16.00
N GLY A 26 5.91 -1.41 -16.05
CA GLY A 26 4.97 -0.74 -16.95
C GLY A 26 4.88 0.77 -16.69
N LEU A 27 4.77 1.18 -15.42
CA LEU A 27 4.77 2.60 -15.07
C LEU A 27 6.13 3.27 -15.34
N TYR A 28 7.24 2.57 -15.14
CA TYR A 28 8.57 3.09 -15.48
C TYR A 28 8.78 3.26 -16.99
N LEU A 29 8.28 2.34 -17.81
CA LEU A 29 8.30 2.51 -19.26
C LEU A 29 7.40 3.68 -19.69
N CYS A 30 6.22 3.78 -19.08
CA CYS A 30 5.31 4.91 -19.27
C CYS A 30 6.00 6.25 -18.95
N TRP A 31 6.74 6.31 -17.83
CA TRP A 31 7.55 7.47 -17.44
C TRP A 31 8.51 7.94 -18.53
N GLN A 32 9.27 7.01 -19.12
CA GLN A 32 10.28 7.33 -20.13
C GLN A 32 9.66 7.73 -21.48
N LEU A 33 8.50 7.14 -21.80
CA LEU A 33 7.81 7.37 -23.08
C LEU A 33 6.89 8.59 -23.05
N LEU A 34 6.45 9.03 -21.86
CA LEU A 34 5.56 10.19 -21.66
C LEU A 34 6.04 11.47 -22.38
N PRO A 35 7.31 11.92 -22.23
CA PRO A 35 7.77 13.13 -22.93
C PRO A 35 7.77 12.95 -24.45
N MET A 36 8.09 11.75 -24.95
CA MET A 36 8.05 11.46 -26.38
C MET A 36 6.62 11.58 -26.92
N PHE A 37 5.63 11.02 -26.23
CA PHE A 37 4.22 11.15 -26.61
C PHE A 37 3.69 12.59 -26.56
N LEU A 38 4.11 13.37 -25.55
CA LEU A 38 3.69 14.77 -25.40
C LEU A 38 4.24 15.67 -26.52
N THR A 39 5.45 15.41 -27.01
CA THR A 39 6.08 16.18 -28.10
C THR A 39 5.51 15.92 -29.49
N ILE A 40 4.85 14.78 -29.72
CA ILE A 40 4.28 14.43 -31.04
C ILE A 40 3.07 15.30 -31.39
N GLY A 41 2.33 15.79 -30.39
CA GLY A 41 1.06 16.51 -30.59
C GLY A 41 1.17 18.03 -30.68
N ASN A 42 2.25 18.65 -30.18
CA ASN A 42 2.42 20.10 -30.16
C ASN A 42 3.90 20.48 -30.17
N ALA A 43 4.35 21.18 -31.23
CA ALA A 43 5.72 21.70 -31.34
C ALA A 43 6.02 22.85 -30.35
N THR A 44 5.01 23.32 -29.62
CA THR A 44 5.08 24.45 -28.68
C THR A 44 5.03 24.02 -27.20
N VAL A 45 4.98 22.72 -26.88
CA VAL A 45 5.03 22.26 -25.48
C VAL A 45 6.41 22.58 -24.91
N GLY A 46 6.49 23.60 -24.07
CA GLY A 46 7.73 23.95 -23.37
C GLY A 46 8.15 22.82 -22.42
N LEU A 47 9.47 22.68 -22.17
CA LEU A 47 10.03 21.69 -21.23
C LEU A 47 9.33 21.65 -19.87
N VAL A 48 8.77 22.77 -19.43
CA VAL A 48 8.08 22.90 -18.13
C VAL A 48 6.78 22.11 -18.08
N ASP A 49 6.00 22.05 -19.17
CA ASP A 49 4.72 21.33 -19.21
C ASP A 49 4.93 19.81 -19.14
N ALA A 50 5.94 19.30 -19.86
CA ALA A 50 6.31 17.88 -19.80
C ALA A 50 6.81 17.48 -18.40
N GLY A 51 7.51 18.39 -17.70
CA GLY A 51 8.00 18.18 -16.34
C GLY A 51 6.88 18.01 -15.31
N ILE A 52 5.76 18.73 -15.45
CA ILE A 52 4.57 18.59 -14.57
C ILE A 52 3.95 17.19 -14.73
N TRP A 53 3.76 16.74 -15.97
CA TRP A 53 3.21 15.42 -16.27
C TRP A 53 4.11 14.29 -15.79
N GLN A 54 5.42 14.46 -15.92
CA GLN A 54 6.37 13.57 -15.25
C GLN A 54 6.14 13.64 -13.73
N LEU A 55 6.35 14.75 -13.05
CA LEU A 55 6.20 14.82 -11.58
C LEU A 55 4.92 14.16 -11.03
N LEU A 56 3.78 14.38 -11.71
CA LEU A 56 2.52 13.73 -11.38
C LEU A 56 2.58 12.19 -11.48
N LEU A 57 3.13 11.65 -12.57
CA LEU A 57 3.30 10.21 -12.76
C LEU A 57 4.22 9.60 -11.68
N PHE A 58 5.24 10.34 -11.24
CA PHE A 58 6.19 9.87 -10.22
C PHE A 58 5.54 9.85 -8.85
N GLY A 59 4.76 10.89 -8.53
CA GLY A 59 3.90 10.90 -7.35
C GLY A 59 2.97 9.69 -7.32
N LEU A 60 2.40 9.32 -8.46
CA LEU A 60 1.53 8.15 -8.59
C LEU A 60 2.29 6.84 -8.36
N ILE A 61 3.46 6.67 -8.98
CA ILE A 61 4.32 5.49 -8.77
C ILE A 61 4.70 5.33 -7.29
N THR A 62 5.18 6.41 -6.68
CA THR A 62 5.63 6.40 -5.29
C THR A 62 4.48 6.12 -4.34
N TRP A 63 3.30 6.71 -4.58
CA TRP A 63 2.10 6.42 -3.80
C TRP A 63 1.68 4.96 -3.89
N ILE A 64 1.64 4.36 -5.08
CA ILE A 64 1.30 2.93 -5.27
C ILE A 64 2.30 2.04 -4.52
N LEU A 65 3.60 2.32 -4.65
CA LEU A 65 4.64 1.55 -3.97
C LEU A 65 4.49 1.64 -2.45
N LEU A 66 4.19 2.81 -1.92
CA LEU A 66 4.07 3.05 -0.47
C LEU A 66 2.80 2.38 0.10
N LEU A 67 1.69 2.43 -0.65
CA LEU A 67 0.46 1.71 -0.33
C LEU A 67 0.73 0.20 -0.29
N PHE A 68 1.39 -0.33 -1.32
CA PHE A 68 1.73 -1.74 -1.39
C PHE A 68 2.63 -2.19 -0.24
N LEU A 69 3.66 -1.40 0.08
CA LEU A 69 4.56 -1.65 1.21
C LEU A 69 3.78 -1.72 2.52
N SER A 70 2.86 -0.77 2.74
CA SER A 70 2.04 -0.69 3.95
C SER A 70 1.12 -1.91 4.09
N VAL A 71 0.42 -2.29 3.01
CA VAL A 71 -0.44 -3.49 3.02
C VAL A 71 0.38 -4.77 3.24
N SER A 72 1.56 -4.86 2.64
CA SER A 72 2.47 -6.00 2.83
C SER A 72 2.98 -6.09 4.27
N LEU A 73 3.36 -4.96 4.88
CA LEU A 73 3.75 -4.92 6.29
C LEU A 73 2.60 -5.38 7.18
N LEU A 74 1.40 -4.86 6.95
CA LEU A 74 0.21 -5.25 7.70
C LEU A 74 -0.06 -6.76 7.58
N GLY A 75 0.01 -7.31 6.37
CA GLY A 75 -0.11 -8.75 6.14
C GLY A 75 0.97 -9.58 6.85
N LEU A 76 2.21 -9.10 6.89
CA LEU A 76 3.29 -9.73 7.64
C LEU A 76 3.04 -9.69 9.16
N PHE A 77 2.59 -8.56 9.70
CA PHE A 77 2.25 -8.42 11.11
C PHE A 77 1.11 -9.35 11.52
N LEU A 78 0.03 -9.38 10.73
CA LEU A 78 -1.10 -10.27 10.97
C LEU A 78 -0.65 -11.74 11.01
N ARG A 79 0.18 -12.16 10.04
CA ARG A 79 0.71 -13.53 10.00
C ARG A 79 1.62 -13.84 11.17
N LYS A 80 2.51 -12.92 11.56
CA LYS A 80 3.42 -13.12 12.70
C LYS A 80 2.68 -13.24 14.03
N LEU A 81 1.57 -12.52 14.17
CA LEU A 81 0.71 -12.56 15.36
C LEU A 81 -0.33 -13.70 15.31
N ALA A 82 -0.30 -14.56 14.28
CA ALA A 82 -1.26 -15.63 14.03
C ALA A 82 -2.72 -15.15 14.06
N LEU A 83 -2.92 -13.91 13.61
CA LEU A 83 -4.21 -13.25 13.61
C LEU A 83 -5.08 -13.71 12.42
N PRO A 84 -6.42 -13.76 12.57
CA PRO A 84 -7.33 -14.11 11.49
C PRO A 84 -7.28 -13.09 10.34
N SER A 85 -7.84 -13.44 9.19
CA SER A 85 -7.92 -12.52 8.05
C SER A 85 -8.69 -11.25 8.42
N ILE A 86 -8.34 -10.13 7.77
CA ILE A 86 -9.01 -8.83 7.95
C ILE A 86 -10.53 -8.97 7.75
N SER A 87 -10.96 -9.75 6.74
CA SER A 87 -12.38 -10.01 6.49
C SER A 87 -13.10 -10.56 7.72
N ASN A 88 -12.47 -11.51 8.41
CA ASN A 88 -13.05 -12.18 9.56
C ASN A 88 -13.04 -11.25 10.78
N MET A 89 -11.98 -10.45 10.95
CA MET A 89 -11.92 -9.43 11.99
C MET A 89 -13.01 -8.38 11.84
N VAL A 90 -13.26 -7.92 10.61
CA VAL A 90 -14.29 -6.91 10.32
C VAL A 90 -15.69 -7.47 10.56
N LEU A 91 -15.94 -8.74 10.20
CA LEU A 91 -17.23 -9.38 10.48
C LEU A 91 -17.47 -9.50 11.99
N GLN A 92 -16.46 -9.94 12.74
CA GLN A 92 -16.53 -10.07 14.20
C GLN A 92 -16.55 -8.72 14.94
N PHE A 93 -16.20 -7.63 14.26
CA PHE A 93 -16.21 -6.30 14.87
C PHE A 93 -17.63 -5.90 15.32
N ASN A 94 -18.65 -6.24 14.53
CA ASN A 94 -20.04 -5.96 14.86
C ASN A 94 -20.58 -6.79 16.03
N ASP A 95 -19.94 -7.92 16.33
CA ASP A 95 -20.31 -8.79 17.45
C ASP A 95 -19.76 -8.29 18.79
N LEU A 96 -18.85 -7.30 18.78
CA LEU A 96 -18.27 -6.71 19.99
C LEU A 96 -19.28 -5.76 20.66
N SER A 97 -19.23 -5.70 22.00
CA SER A 97 -19.99 -4.69 22.75
C SER A 97 -19.55 -3.28 22.36
N SER A 98 -20.48 -2.31 22.39
CA SER A 98 -20.25 -0.92 21.96
C SER A 98 -19.03 -0.25 22.62
N TRP A 99 -18.73 -0.60 23.88
CA TRP A 99 -17.56 -0.08 24.59
C TRP A 99 -16.22 -0.54 23.97
N TYR A 100 -16.14 -1.80 23.53
CA TYR A 100 -14.93 -2.32 22.86
C TYR A 100 -14.80 -1.76 21.44
N GLN A 101 -15.92 -1.57 20.72
CA GLN A 101 -15.91 -0.90 19.42
C GLN A 101 -15.37 0.52 19.52
N LEU A 102 -15.84 1.29 20.52
CA LEU A 102 -15.36 2.64 20.79
C LEU A 102 -13.85 2.66 21.07
N GLY A 103 -13.36 1.72 21.90
CA GLY A 103 -11.93 1.57 22.17
C GLY A 103 -11.12 1.30 20.92
N PHE A 104 -11.62 0.45 20.01
CA PHE A 104 -10.97 0.18 18.72
C PHE A 104 -10.92 1.41 17.80
N TYR A 105 -12.00 2.19 17.73
CA TYR A 105 -12.01 3.44 16.98
C TYR A 105 -10.98 4.43 17.53
N TRP A 106 -10.88 4.56 18.85
CA TRP A 106 -9.87 5.40 19.50
C TRP A 106 -8.44 4.94 19.20
N ALA A 107 -8.16 3.63 19.28
CA ALA A 107 -6.85 3.09 18.94
C ALA A 107 -6.50 3.35 17.46
N SER A 108 -7.47 3.19 16.56
CA SER A 108 -7.31 3.47 15.13
C SER A 108 -6.99 4.94 14.88
N PHE A 109 -7.70 5.84 15.56
CA PHE A 109 -7.46 7.27 15.51
C PHE A 109 -6.07 7.64 16.03
N ALA A 110 -5.66 7.09 17.17
CA ALA A 110 -4.34 7.32 17.74
C ALA A 110 -3.21 6.85 16.82
N LEU A 111 -3.38 5.69 16.16
CA LEU A 111 -2.42 5.19 15.16
C LEU A 111 -2.35 6.10 13.93
N LEU A 112 -3.48 6.63 13.46
CA LEU A 112 -3.51 7.56 12.34
C LEU A 112 -2.82 8.88 12.69
N LEU A 113 -3.05 9.40 13.91
CA LEU A 113 -2.37 10.59 14.41
C LEU A 113 -0.86 10.35 14.55
N LEU A 114 -0.46 9.21 15.11
CA LEU A 114 0.95 8.82 15.24
C LEU A 114 1.63 8.72 13.87
N ALA A 115 0.97 8.12 12.87
CA ALA A 115 1.48 8.06 11.50
C ALA A 115 1.65 9.46 10.91
N GLY A 116 0.68 10.37 11.12
CA GLY A 116 0.77 11.76 10.69
C GLY A 116 1.96 12.50 11.32
N VAL A 117 2.17 12.34 12.63
CA VAL A 117 3.32 12.90 13.35
C VAL A 117 4.63 12.31 12.83
N GLY A 118 4.68 11.00 12.59
CA GLY A 118 5.85 10.33 12.01
C GLY A 118 6.19 10.84 10.62
N CYS A 119 5.18 11.08 9.77
CA CYS A 119 5.39 11.69 8.45
C CYS A 119 5.94 13.11 8.55
N LEU A 120 5.39 13.94 9.45
CA LEU A 120 5.94 15.29 9.71
C LEU A 120 7.39 15.21 10.18
N ALA A 121 7.68 14.34 11.15
CA ALA A 121 9.03 14.15 11.69
C ALA A 121 10.03 13.63 10.65
N ALA A 122 9.58 12.93 9.60
CA ALA A 122 10.46 12.48 8.52
C ALA A 122 10.81 13.58 7.51
N VAL A 123 10.04 14.68 7.47
CA VAL A 123 10.27 15.82 6.57
C VAL A 123 11.22 16.86 7.19
N PHE A 124 11.26 16.95 8.52
CA PHE A 124 12.16 17.83 9.28
C PHE A 124 13.47 17.13 9.64
#